data_AF-A0A939GTJ7-F1
#
_entry.id   AF-A0A939GTJ7-F1
#
_cell.length_a   1.000
_cell.length_b   1.000
_cell.length_c   1.000
_cell.angle_alpha   90.00
_cell.angle_beta   90.00
_cell.angle_gamma   90.00
#
_symmetry.space_group_name_H-M   'P 1'
#
loop_
_entity.id
_entity.type
_entity.pdbx_description
1 polymer ?
#
loop_
_entity_poly.entity_id
_entity_poly.type
_entity_poly.pdbx_seq_one_letter_code
_entity_poly.pdbx_strand_id
1 'polypeptide(L)'
;MIITLLSAIDFSVIQESVKVSSLNLQEFLQNALQWINSLGAIGGIVFIGIYIIATLAFLPAALLTLGAGVIFGVIWGSVYVFIGATLGAIAAFLGGRYLAQGWVKEKISSYKKFAIIDKAVSKEGLKIVLLVRLSPLFPFNLLNYAFGITSVSFQDYLIGSLGMIPGTIMYVYFGSLVGDIALIGSKNQPGNIILHWVIQIMGLIATIAVTVYVTKIAKKALKDENL
;
A
#
# COMPACT_ATOMS: atom_id res chain seq x y z
N MET A 1 37.11 2.07 0.56
CA MET A 1 36.22 2.53 1.65
C MET A 1 34.78 2.04 1.49
N ILE A 2 34.18 2.04 0.28
CA ILE A 2 32.81 1.52 0.03
C ILE A 2 32.74 -0.02 0.05
N ILE A 3 33.79 -0.71 -0.41
CA ILE A 3 33.84 -2.19 -0.47
C ILE A 3 33.92 -2.83 0.94
N THR A 4 34.50 -2.12 1.90
CA THR A 4 34.64 -2.56 3.30
C THR A 4 33.34 -2.35 4.10
N LEU A 5 32.45 -1.45 3.67
CA LEU A 5 31.13 -1.24 4.28
C LEU A 5 30.14 -2.33 3.85
N LEU A 6 30.27 -2.87 2.63
CA LEU A 6 29.42 -3.93 2.09
C LEU A 6 29.71 -5.31 2.70
N SER A 7 30.93 -5.55 3.20
CA SER A 7 31.30 -6.79 3.88
C SER A 7 30.90 -6.84 5.37
N ALA A 8 30.41 -5.72 5.93
CA ALA A 8 29.92 -5.65 7.32
C ALA A 8 28.43 -6.01 7.44
N ILE A 9 27.75 -6.23 6.31
CA ILE A 9 26.39 -6.76 6.29
C ILE A 9 26.51 -8.29 6.34
N ASP A 10 26.47 -8.83 7.54
CA ASP A 10 26.55 -10.27 7.75
C ASP A 10 25.35 -10.95 7.07
N PHE A 11 25.62 -11.67 5.98
CA PHE A 11 24.61 -12.33 5.15
C PHE A 11 23.79 -13.36 5.96
N SER A 12 24.38 -13.88 7.03
CA SER A 12 23.74 -14.76 8.00
C SER A 12 22.63 -14.04 8.79
N VAL A 13 22.86 -12.81 9.25
CA VAL A 13 21.87 -11.99 9.97
C VAL A 13 20.71 -11.58 9.06
N ILE A 14 21.00 -11.28 7.78
CA ILE A 14 19.94 -11.06 6.77
C ILE A 14 19.14 -12.34 6.53
N GLN A 15 19.79 -13.49 6.39
CA GLN A 15 19.09 -14.76 6.25
C GLN A 15 18.24 -15.08 7.47
N GLU A 16 18.74 -14.87 8.68
CA GLU A 16 18.03 -15.17 9.92
C GLU A 16 16.85 -14.23 10.13
N SER A 17 17.02 -12.93 9.90
CA SER A 17 15.93 -11.95 9.97
C SER A 17 14.87 -12.17 8.88
N VAL A 18 15.28 -12.52 7.66
CA VAL A 18 14.34 -12.92 6.59
C VAL A 18 13.62 -14.22 6.94
N LYS A 19 14.30 -15.19 7.54
CA LYS A 19 13.73 -16.51 7.91
C LYS A 19 12.77 -16.40 9.09
N VAL A 20 13.11 -15.61 10.11
CA VAL A 20 12.24 -15.30 11.25
C VAL A 20 11.02 -14.49 10.80
N SER A 21 11.20 -13.53 9.90
CA SER A 21 10.09 -12.76 9.34
C SER A 21 9.21 -13.61 8.42
N SER A 22 9.78 -14.56 7.68
CA SER A 22 9.02 -15.48 6.83
C SER A 22 8.25 -16.54 7.64
N LEU A 23 8.82 -17.04 8.74
CA LEU A 23 8.17 -18.00 9.62
C LEU A 23 6.95 -17.35 10.33
N ASN A 24 7.12 -16.14 10.87
CA ASN A 24 6.02 -15.40 11.49
C ASN A 24 4.94 -14.99 10.49
N LEU A 25 5.31 -14.59 9.27
CA LEU A 25 4.35 -14.24 8.23
C LEU A 25 3.56 -15.46 7.79
N GLN A 26 4.21 -16.60 7.59
CA GLN A 26 3.52 -17.82 7.16
C GLN A 26 2.51 -18.32 8.20
N GLU A 27 2.88 -18.35 9.48
CA GLU A 27 1.96 -18.71 10.57
C GLU A 27 0.82 -17.69 10.71
N PHE A 28 1.13 -16.38 10.65
CA PHE A 28 0.10 -15.34 10.70
C PHE A 28 -0.89 -15.46 9.54
N LEU A 29 -0.39 -15.69 8.31
CA LEU A 29 -1.23 -15.86 7.14
C LEU A 29 -2.10 -17.13 7.23
N GLN A 30 -1.55 -18.25 7.70
CA GLN A 30 -2.31 -19.48 7.90
C GLN A 30 -3.40 -19.30 8.96
N ASN A 31 -3.08 -18.68 10.09
CA ASN A 31 -4.04 -18.38 11.16
C ASN A 31 -5.13 -17.40 10.70
N ALA A 32 -4.75 -16.36 9.95
CA ALA A 32 -5.70 -15.39 9.40
C ALA A 32 -6.63 -16.02 8.36
N LEU A 33 -6.10 -16.88 7.48
CA LEU A 33 -6.88 -17.63 6.49
C LEU A 33 -7.83 -18.63 7.15
N GLN A 34 -7.37 -19.38 8.16
CA GLN A 34 -8.23 -20.28 8.92
C GLN A 34 -9.34 -19.54 9.67
N TRP A 35 -9.00 -18.42 10.32
CA TRP A 35 -9.97 -17.56 11.00
C TRP A 35 -10.99 -16.99 10.02
N ILE A 36 -10.58 -16.54 8.84
CA ILE A 36 -11.52 -15.99 7.84
C ILE A 36 -12.36 -17.09 7.19
N ASN A 37 -11.80 -18.26 6.91
CA ASN A 37 -12.58 -19.41 6.48
C ASN A 37 -13.62 -19.81 7.55
N SER A 38 -13.31 -19.65 8.84
CA SER A 38 -14.27 -19.89 9.93
C SER A 38 -15.40 -18.85 9.99
N LEU A 39 -15.20 -17.65 9.44
CA LEU A 39 -16.18 -16.55 9.39
C LEU A 39 -17.15 -16.67 8.20
N GLY A 40 -16.84 -17.48 7.19
CA GLY A 40 -17.68 -17.67 6.00
C GLY A 40 -18.06 -16.34 5.32
N ALA A 41 -19.33 -16.19 4.93
CA ALA A 41 -19.81 -15.00 4.23
C ALA A 41 -19.71 -13.69 5.04
N ILE A 42 -19.53 -13.75 6.36
CA ILE A 42 -19.47 -12.57 7.25
C ILE A 42 -18.06 -11.97 7.30
N GLY A 43 -17.03 -12.72 6.90
CA GLY A 43 -15.63 -12.29 6.96
C GLY A 43 -15.35 -10.96 6.24
N GLY A 44 -16.00 -10.73 5.09
CA GLY A 44 -15.88 -9.47 4.35
C GLY A 44 -16.46 -8.26 5.10
N ILE A 45 -17.57 -8.43 5.80
CA ILE A 45 -18.21 -7.35 6.59
C ILE A 45 -17.33 -6.99 7.79
N VAL A 46 -16.81 -7.99 8.50
CA VAL A 46 -15.88 -7.78 9.62
C VAL A 46 -14.62 -7.06 9.12
N PHE A 47 -14.07 -7.47 7.98
CA PHE A 47 -12.92 -6.82 7.38
C PHE A 47 -13.19 -5.34 7.06
N ILE A 48 -14.35 -5.02 6.46
CA ILE A 48 -14.76 -3.63 6.22
C ILE A 48 -14.79 -2.83 7.52
N GLY A 49 -15.36 -3.38 8.59
CA GLY A 49 -15.39 -2.74 9.91
C GLY A 49 -13.99 -2.48 10.47
N ILE A 50 -13.10 -3.47 10.40
CA ILE A 50 -11.69 -3.33 10.80
C ILE A 50 -11.00 -2.24 9.98
N TYR A 51 -11.23 -2.21 8.66
CA TYR A 51 -10.63 -1.22 7.78
C TYR A 51 -11.06 0.22 8.14
N ILE A 52 -12.35 0.41 8.46
CA ILE A 52 -12.87 1.71 8.90
C ILE A 52 -12.18 2.15 10.20
N ILE A 53 -12.14 1.27 11.21
CA ILE A 53 -11.50 1.56 12.50
C ILE A 53 -10.02 1.87 12.31
N ALA A 54 -9.32 1.06 11.51
CA ALA A 54 -7.91 1.25 11.20
C ALA A 54 -7.64 2.59 10.51
N THR A 55 -8.51 2.98 9.57
CA THR A 55 -8.42 4.28 8.89
C THR A 55 -8.54 5.44 9.88
N LEU A 56 -9.49 5.35 10.82
CA LEU A 56 -9.70 6.37 11.86
C LEU A 56 -8.56 6.40 12.89
N ALA A 57 -7.99 5.25 13.21
CA ALA A 57 -6.89 5.10 14.15
C ALA A 57 -5.50 5.36 13.53
N PHE A 58 -5.45 5.88 12.30
CA PHE A 58 -4.22 6.17 11.56
C PHE A 58 -3.33 4.95 11.27
N LEU A 59 -3.88 3.74 11.28
CA LEU A 59 -3.13 2.53 10.92
C LEU A 59 -2.80 2.53 9.41
N PRO A 60 -1.62 2.01 9.01
CA PRO A 60 -1.25 1.92 7.61
C PRO A 60 -2.23 1.06 6.80
N ALA A 61 -3.04 1.71 5.96
CA ALA A 61 -4.02 1.06 5.09
C ALA A 61 -3.38 0.00 4.17
N ALA A 62 -2.12 0.19 3.76
CA ALA A 62 -1.39 -0.73 2.91
C ALA A 62 -1.32 -2.16 3.49
N LEU A 63 -1.19 -2.31 4.82
CA LEU A 63 -1.13 -3.62 5.47
C LEU A 63 -2.45 -4.39 5.31
N LEU A 64 -3.57 -3.69 5.52
CA LEU A 64 -4.91 -4.26 5.39
C LEU A 64 -5.24 -4.57 3.92
N THR A 65 -4.84 -3.69 3.00
CA THR A 65 -5.06 -3.90 1.56
C THR A 65 -4.26 -5.08 1.01
N LEU A 66 -2.99 -5.23 1.40
CA LEU A 66 -2.17 -6.40 1.05
C LEU A 66 -2.76 -7.67 1.67
N GLY A 67 -3.15 -7.62 2.95
CA GLY A 67 -3.81 -8.73 3.64
C GLY A 67 -5.10 -9.16 2.94
N ALA A 68 -5.91 -8.21 2.47
CA ALA A 68 -7.13 -8.51 1.73
C ALA A 68 -6.86 -9.29 0.44
N GLY A 69 -5.75 -9.00 -0.23
CA GLY A 69 -5.29 -9.76 -1.40
C GLY A 69 -4.93 -11.20 -1.08
N VAL A 70 -4.22 -11.42 0.03
CA VAL A 70 -3.88 -12.78 0.50
C VAL A 70 -5.13 -13.57 0.88
N ILE A 71 -6.08 -12.90 1.53
CA ILE A 71 -7.24 -13.56 2.15
C ILE A 71 -8.39 -13.79 1.17
N PHE A 72 -8.80 -12.75 0.46
CA PHE A 72 -10.03 -12.73 -0.36
C PHE A 72 -9.74 -12.80 -1.87
N GLY A 73 -8.46 -12.80 -2.25
CA GLY A 73 -8.02 -12.72 -3.64
C GLY A 73 -8.29 -11.35 -4.26
N VAL A 74 -7.95 -11.22 -5.54
CA VAL A 74 -7.93 -9.93 -6.24
C VAL A 74 -9.31 -9.29 -6.34
N ILE A 75 -10.32 -10.04 -6.77
CA ILE A 75 -11.66 -9.49 -7.06
C ILE A 75 -12.35 -9.07 -5.75
N TRP A 76 -12.58 -10.02 -4.84
CA TRP A 76 -13.32 -9.75 -3.61
C TRP A 76 -12.51 -8.92 -2.62
N GLY A 77 -11.19 -9.10 -2.56
CA GLY A 77 -10.30 -8.22 -1.78
C GLY A 77 -10.39 -6.77 -2.24
N SER A 78 -10.40 -6.52 -3.56
CA SER A 78 -10.56 -5.16 -4.10
C SER A 78 -11.91 -4.56 -3.76
N VAL A 79 -13.00 -5.33 -3.84
CA VAL A 79 -14.35 -4.87 -3.48
C VAL A 79 -14.42 -4.49 -1.99
N TYR A 80 -13.97 -5.37 -1.09
CA TYR A 80 -14.03 -5.12 0.34
C TYR A 80 -13.12 -3.98 0.77
N VAL A 81 -11.90 -3.90 0.22
CA VAL A 81 -11.00 -2.76 0.47
C VAL A 81 -11.62 -1.48 -0.04
N PHE A 82 -12.17 -1.46 -1.26
CA PHE A 82 -12.73 -0.23 -1.82
C PHE A 82 -13.90 0.28 -0.97
N ILE A 83 -14.80 -0.60 -0.53
CA ILE A 83 -15.92 -0.25 0.35
C ILE A 83 -15.40 0.24 1.71
N GLY A 84 -14.53 -0.53 2.37
CA GLY A 84 -13.97 -0.19 3.67
C GLY A 84 -13.16 1.10 3.65
N ALA A 85 -12.34 1.29 2.62
CA ALA A 85 -11.54 2.49 2.45
C ALA A 85 -12.41 3.71 2.13
N THR A 86 -13.46 3.57 1.32
CA THR A 86 -14.37 4.68 1.03
C THR A 86 -15.14 5.09 2.29
N LEU A 87 -15.71 4.13 3.03
CA LEU A 87 -16.44 4.41 4.26
C LEU A 87 -15.53 4.98 5.35
N GLY A 88 -14.33 4.43 5.53
CA GLY A 88 -13.32 4.95 6.46
C GLY A 88 -12.85 6.34 6.08
N ALA A 89 -12.64 6.59 4.79
CA ALA A 89 -12.29 7.90 4.24
C ALA A 89 -13.40 8.94 4.48
N ILE A 90 -14.66 8.56 4.30
CA ILE A 90 -15.82 9.41 4.60
C ILE A 90 -15.86 9.72 6.09
N ALA A 91 -15.72 8.71 6.96
CA ALA A 91 -15.74 8.92 8.41
C ALA A 91 -14.63 9.86 8.88
N ALA A 92 -13.40 9.65 8.38
CA ALA A 92 -12.26 10.54 8.66
C ALA A 92 -12.47 11.96 8.12
N PHE A 93 -13.01 12.09 6.90
CA PHE A 93 -13.35 13.38 6.30
C PHE A 93 -14.39 14.15 7.12
N LEU A 94 -15.48 13.48 7.51
CA LEU A 94 -16.54 14.09 8.32
C LEU A 94 -16.04 14.40 9.74
N GLY A 95 -15.21 13.54 10.32
CA GLY A 95 -14.52 13.82 11.58
C GLY A 95 -13.65 15.08 11.48
N GLY A 96 -12.86 15.20 10.42
CA GLY A 96 -12.09 16.42 10.14
C GLY A 96 -12.97 17.66 9.95
N ARG A 97 -14.07 17.52 9.21
CA ARG A 97 -15.04 18.58 8.88
C ARG A 97 -15.76 19.15 10.11
N TYR A 98 -16.27 18.28 10.98
CA TYR A 98 -17.14 18.69 12.07
C TYR A 98 -16.42 18.80 13.41
N LEU A 99 -15.39 18.00 13.67
CA LEU A 99 -14.68 18.01 14.96
C LEU A 99 -13.43 18.87 14.92
N ALA A 100 -12.68 18.87 13.81
CA ALA A 100 -11.37 19.52 13.74
C ALA A 100 -11.39 20.86 13.00
N GLN A 101 -12.28 21.07 12.03
CA GLN A 101 -12.19 22.20 11.10
C GLN A 101 -12.19 23.57 11.79
N GLY A 102 -13.03 23.78 12.81
CA GLY A 102 -13.10 25.05 13.53
C GLY A 102 -11.78 25.39 14.23
N TRP A 103 -11.31 24.48 15.09
CA TRP A 103 -10.04 24.63 15.82
C TRP A 103 -8.83 24.77 14.89
N VAL A 104 -8.79 23.96 13.83
CA VAL A 104 -7.71 24.01 12.85
C VAL A 104 -7.72 25.32 12.09
N LYS A 105 -8.88 25.77 11.58
CA LYS A 105 -8.97 27.05 10.84
C LYS A 105 -8.50 28.22 11.68
N GLU A 106 -8.83 28.29 12.96
CA GLU A 106 -8.30 29.34 13.85
C GLU A 106 -6.77 29.32 13.92
N LYS A 107 -6.18 28.13 14.10
CA LYS A 107 -4.72 27.97 14.28
C LYS A 107 -3.91 28.14 12.99
N ILE A 108 -4.44 27.77 11.82
CA ILE A 108 -3.73 27.86 10.53
C ILE A 108 -4.26 28.94 9.57
N SER A 109 -5.25 29.74 9.96
CA SER A 109 -5.76 30.89 9.18
C SER A 109 -4.67 31.90 8.78
N SER A 110 -3.63 32.03 9.60
CA SER A 110 -2.50 32.94 9.37
C SER A 110 -1.52 32.45 8.29
N TYR A 111 -1.61 31.19 7.87
CA TYR A 111 -0.69 30.61 6.88
C TYR A 111 -1.23 30.80 5.46
N LYS A 112 -0.59 31.69 4.70
CA LYS A 112 -0.92 31.96 3.28
C LYS A 112 -0.99 30.70 2.41
N LYS A 113 -0.14 29.68 2.68
CA LYS A 113 -0.15 28.41 1.95
C LYS A 113 -1.47 27.65 2.11
N PHE A 114 -2.06 27.63 3.31
CA PHE A 114 -3.35 26.98 3.54
C PHE A 114 -4.46 27.66 2.76
N ALA A 115 -4.52 28.99 2.77
CA ALA A 115 -5.52 29.76 2.01
C ALA A 115 -5.43 29.52 0.49
N ILE A 116 -4.21 29.38 -0.06
CA ILE A 116 -4.00 29.08 -1.49
C ILE A 116 -4.51 27.66 -1.81
N ILE A 117 -4.16 26.68 -0.97
CA ILE A 117 -4.61 25.29 -1.15
C ILE A 117 -6.14 25.24 -1.05
N ASP A 118 -6.73 25.84 -0.01
CA ASP A 118 -8.18 25.83 0.20
C ASP A 118 -8.93 26.48 -0.97
N LYS A 119 -8.39 27.56 -1.55
CA LYS A 119 -8.96 28.23 -2.73
C LYS A 119 -8.82 27.40 -4.02
N ALA A 120 -7.74 26.65 -4.19
CA ALA A 120 -7.59 25.76 -5.33
C ALA A 120 -8.58 24.59 -5.22
N VAL A 121 -8.67 24.04 -4.02
CA VAL A 121 -9.53 22.92 -3.65
C VAL A 121 -11.01 23.28 -3.71
N SER A 122 -11.40 24.53 -3.43
CA SER A 122 -12.80 24.97 -3.58
C SER A 122 -13.25 25.11 -5.04
N LYS A 123 -12.32 25.31 -5.99
CA LYS A 123 -12.63 25.43 -7.42
C LYS A 123 -12.57 24.10 -8.17
N GLU A 124 -11.57 23.26 -7.87
CA GLU A 124 -11.32 22.01 -8.58
C GLU A 124 -11.28 20.80 -7.62
N GLY A 125 -12.13 20.80 -6.59
CA GLY A 125 -12.15 19.80 -5.52
C GLY A 125 -12.14 18.37 -6.02
N LEU A 126 -13.03 18.03 -6.96
CA LEU A 126 -13.11 16.67 -7.53
C LEU A 126 -11.82 16.26 -8.22
N LYS A 127 -11.27 17.15 -9.06
CA LYS A 127 -10.05 16.88 -9.82
C LYS A 127 -8.84 16.73 -8.90
N ILE A 128 -8.76 17.57 -7.87
CA ILE A 128 -7.69 17.51 -6.87
C ILE A 128 -7.78 16.22 -6.07
N VAL A 129 -8.95 15.87 -5.56
CA VAL A 129 -9.13 14.60 -4.83
C VAL A 129 -8.75 13.43 -5.75
N LEU A 130 -9.29 13.37 -6.96
CA LEU A 130 -9.02 12.30 -7.92
C LEU A 130 -7.52 12.16 -8.23
N LEU A 131 -6.84 13.25 -8.59
CA LEU A 131 -5.42 13.23 -8.94
C LEU A 131 -4.55 12.84 -7.75
N VAL A 132 -4.88 13.33 -6.55
CA VAL A 132 -4.14 12.96 -5.34
C VAL A 132 -4.41 11.52 -4.94
N ARG A 133 -5.60 10.95 -5.19
CA ARG A 133 -5.85 9.51 -4.97
C ARG A 133 -5.09 8.62 -5.95
N LEU A 134 -4.95 9.07 -7.19
CA LEU A 134 -4.15 8.39 -8.21
C LEU A 134 -2.64 8.50 -7.92
N SER A 135 -2.23 9.52 -7.17
CA SER A 135 -0.84 9.79 -6.85
C SER A 135 -0.50 9.30 -5.43
N PRO A 136 0.35 8.30 -5.24
CA PRO A 136 0.68 7.75 -3.91
C PRO A 136 1.59 8.66 -3.06
N LEU A 137 1.60 9.97 -3.31
CA LEU A 137 2.49 10.93 -2.67
C LEU A 137 2.17 11.20 -1.20
N PHE A 138 0.90 11.04 -0.80
CA PHE A 138 0.44 11.41 0.53
C PHE A 138 -0.13 10.23 1.31
N PRO A 139 0.13 10.13 2.63
CA PRO A 139 -0.47 9.11 3.47
C PRO A 139 -2.00 9.19 3.44
N PHE A 140 -2.65 8.05 3.16
CA PHE A 140 -4.10 7.94 3.00
C PHE A 140 -4.89 8.57 4.15
N ASN A 141 -4.51 8.24 5.40
CA ASN A 141 -5.22 8.71 6.59
C ASN A 141 -5.13 10.23 6.73
N LEU A 142 -3.92 10.79 6.61
CA LEU A 142 -3.69 12.23 6.70
C LEU A 142 -4.50 12.97 5.64
N LEU A 143 -4.53 12.44 4.41
CA LEU A 143 -5.23 13.06 3.30
C LEU A 143 -6.74 13.16 3.54
N ASN A 144 -7.35 12.14 4.17
CA ASN A 144 -8.78 12.13 4.48
C ASN A 144 -9.15 13.27 5.44
N TYR A 145 -8.38 13.44 6.52
CA TYR A 145 -8.58 14.54 7.47
C TYR A 145 -8.23 15.90 6.87
N ALA A 146 -7.17 15.98 6.05
CA ALA A 146 -6.77 17.20 5.37
C ALA A 146 -7.88 17.71 4.43
N PHE A 147 -8.49 16.83 3.63
CA PHE A 147 -9.66 17.22 2.84
C PHE A 147 -10.83 17.60 3.74
N GLY A 148 -11.03 16.90 4.86
CA GLY A 148 -12.02 17.24 5.88
C GLY A 148 -11.89 18.67 6.43
N ILE A 149 -10.69 19.22 6.60
CA ILE A 149 -10.52 20.61 7.07
C ILE A 149 -10.64 21.67 5.96
N THR A 150 -10.43 21.29 4.69
CA THR A 150 -10.57 22.19 3.54
C THR A 150 -12.02 22.39 3.09
N SER A 151 -12.23 23.21 2.07
CA SER A 151 -13.52 23.55 1.47
C SER A 151 -13.99 22.58 0.37
N VAL A 152 -13.40 21.36 0.27
CA VAL A 152 -13.91 20.29 -0.64
C VAL A 152 -15.37 19.98 -0.33
N SER A 153 -16.21 19.89 -1.36
CA SER A 153 -17.59 19.41 -1.20
C SER A 153 -17.62 17.90 -0.94
N PHE A 154 -18.60 17.42 -0.14
CA PHE A 154 -18.72 15.98 0.12
C PHE A 154 -18.89 15.15 -1.16
N GLN A 155 -19.61 15.70 -2.15
CA GLN A 155 -19.83 15.05 -3.45
C GLN A 155 -18.52 14.90 -4.23
N ASP A 156 -17.71 15.96 -4.31
CA ASP A 156 -16.41 15.92 -4.96
C ASP A 156 -15.46 14.92 -4.30
N TYR A 157 -15.51 14.85 -2.96
CA TYR A 157 -14.72 13.89 -2.20
C TYR A 157 -15.14 12.44 -2.47
N LEU A 158 -16.45 12.18 -2.50
CA LEU A 158 -17.01 10.85 -2.73
C LEU A 158 -16.68 10.36 -4.14
N ILE A 159 -16.94 11.19 -5.15
CA ILE A 159 -16.68 10.84 -6.56
C ILE A 159 -15.18 10.77 -6.82
N GLY A 160 -14.40 11.70 -6.27
CA GLY A 160 -12.93 11.70 -6.39
C GLY A 160 -12.28 10.47 -5.74
N SER A 161 -12.93 9.85 -4.74
CA SER A 161 -12.45 8.61 -4.12
C SER A 161 -12.49 7.41 -5.07
N LEU A 162 -13.20 7.47 -6.19
CA LEU A 162 -13.09 6.48 -7.27
C LEU A 162 -11.67 6.40 -7.85
N GLY A 163 -10.88 7.48 -7.74
CA GLY A 163 -9.47 7.50 -8.13
C GLY A 163 -8.59 6.52 -7.34
N MET A 164 -9.09 5.96 -6.23
CA MET A 164 -8.39 4.94 -5.47
C MET A 164 -8.44 3.56 -6.12
N ILE A 165 -9.41 3.29 -7.02
CA ILE A 165 -9.66 1.95 -7.57
C ILE A 165 -8.40 1.33 -8.20
N PRO A 166 -7.64 2.01 -9.08
CA PRO A 166 -6.46 1.42 -9.69
C PRO A 166 -5.40 1.05 -8.66
N GLY A 167 -5.18 1.93 -7.68
CA GLY A 167 -4.25 1.69 -6.58
C GLY A 167 -4.69 0.52 -5.70
N THR A 168 -5.98 0.46 -5.34
CA THR A 168 -6.55 -0.64 -4.56
C THR A 168 -6.32 -1.98 -5.27
N ILE A 169 -6.67 -2.09 -6.55
CA ILE A 169 -6.51 -3.33 -7.32
C ILE A 169 -5.03 -3.74 -7.36
N MET A 170 -4.12 -2.79 -7.59
CA MET A 170 -2.68 -3.06 -7.65
C MET A 170 -2.13 -3.60 -6.33
N TYR A 171 -2.47 -2.97 -5.20
CA TYR A 171 -2.00 -3.43 -3.89
C TYR A 171 -2.63 -4.77 -3.48
N VAL A 172 -3.93 -4.97 -3.75
CA VAL A 172 -4.59 -6.27 -3.50
C VAL A 172 -3.95 -7.36 -4.37
N TYR A 173 -3.64 -7.07 -5.64
CA TYR A 173 -2.94 -8.00 -6.52
C TYR A 173 -1.56 -8.38 -5.98
N PHE A 174 -0.76 -7.43 -5.49
CA PHE A 174 0.50 -7.76 -4.83
C PHE A 174 0.30 -8.62 -3.59
N GLY A 175 -0.75 -8.35 -2.81
CA GLY A 175 -1.16 -9.19 -1.69
C GLY A 175 -1.45 -10.64 -2.12
N SER A 176 -2.24 -10.83 -3.18
CA SER A 176 -2.59 -12.18 -3.65
C SER A 176 -1.37 -12.95 -4.15
N LEU A 177 -0.43 -12.28 -4.83
CA LEU A 177 0.83 -12.91 -5.27
C LEU A 177 1.65 -13.43 -4.08
N VAL A 178 1.74 -12.68 -2.99
CA VAL A 178 2.44 -13.11 -1.78
C VAL A 178 1.75 -14.33 -1.16
N GLY A 179 0.40 -14.33 -1.13
CA GLY A 179 -0.39 -15.47 -0.68
C GLY A 179 -0.12 -16.73 -1.53
N ASP A 180 -0.16 -16.59 -2.85
CA ASP A 180 0.07 -17.70 -3.79
C ASP A 180 1.49 -18.27 -3.65
N ILE A 181 2.51 -17.42 -3.55
CA ILE A 181 3.90 -17.85 -3.35
C ILE A 181 4.07 -18.59 -2.01
N ALA A 182 3.45 -18.09 -0.94
CA ALA A 182 3.50 -18.73 0.38
C ALA A 182 2.80 -20.11 0.38
N LEU A 183 1.67 -20.24 -0.33
CA LEU A 183 0.96 -21.50 -0.47
C LEU A 183 1.71 -22.51 -1.34
N ILE A 184 2.38 -22.06 -2.41
CA ILE A 184 3.26 -22.90 -3.25
C ILE A 184 4.47 -23.39 -2.44
N GLY A 185 5.08 -22.52 -1.63
CA GLY A 185 6.17 -22.92 -0.72
C GLY A 185 5.74 -23.85 0.42
N SER A 186 4.44 -23.86 0.78
CA SER A 186 3.87 -24.70 1.84
C SER A 186 3.35 -26.05 1.33
N LYS A 187 3.17 -26.22 0.02
CA LYS A 187 2.79 -27.51 -0.57
C LYS A 187 4.05 -28.36 -0.72
N ASN A 188 4.23 -29.30 0.21
CA ASN A 188 5.06 -30.50 0.03
C ASN A 188 4.48 -31.39 -1.09
N GLN A 189 4.35 -30.87 -2.31
CA GLN A 189 4.15 -31.70 -3.49
C GLN A 189 5.54 -31.97 -4.08
N PRO A 190 5.89 -33.23 -4.40
CA PRO A 190 7.06 -33.54 -5.20
C PRO A 190 6.81 -33.11 -6.67
N GLY A 191 6.61 -31.81 -6.89
CA GLY A 191 6.70 -31.20 -8.20
C GLY A 191 8.17 -31.06 -8.55
N ASN A 192 8.55 -31.47 -9.77
CA ASN A 192 9.93 -31.50 -10.29
C ASN A 192 10.84 -30.44 -9.64
N ILE A 193 11.71 -30.88 -8.72
CA ILE A 193 12.73 -30.06 -8.03
C ILE A 193 13.47 -29.15 -9.03
N ILE A 194 13.69 -29.66 -10.24
CA ILE A 194 14.33 -28.98 -11.37
C ILE A 194 13.60 -27.68 -11.76
N LEU A 195 12.26 -27.66 -11.79
CA LEU A 195 11.50 -26.48 -12.19
C LEU A 195 11.62 -25.35 -11.17
N HIS A 196 11.62 -25.67 -9.87
CA HIS A 196 11.85 -24.70 -8.79
C HIS A 196 13.25 -24.06 -8.88
N TRP A 197 14.29 -24.88 -9.10
CA TRP A 197 15.65 -24.38 -9.29
C TRP A 197 15.78 -23.53 -10.56
N VAL A 198 15.14 -23.92 -11.66
CA VAL A 198 15.15 -23.17 -12.91
C VAL A 198 14.51 -21.79 -12.74
N ILE A 199 13.36 -21.68 -12.06
CA ILE A 199 12.69 -20.39 -11.82
C ILE A 199 13.58 -19.47 -10.97
N GLN A 200 14.22 -20.00 -9.92
CA GLN A 200 15.11 -19.22 -9.05
C GLN A 200 16.39 -18.77 -9.77
N ILE A 201 17.02 -19.66 -10.53
CA ILE A 201 18.22 -19.34 -11.31
C ILE A 201 17.89 -18.33 -12.41
N MET A 202 16.76 -18.49 -13.11
CA MET A 202 16.28 -17.53 -14.11
C MET A 202 16.02 -16.16 -13.49
N GLY A 203 15.38 -16.10 -12.33
CA GLY A 203 15.17 -14.85 -11.59
C GLY A 203 16.50 -14.17 -11.21
N LEU A 204 17.46 -14.94 -10.68
CA LEU A 204 18.78 -14.43 -10.31
C LEU A 204 19.55 -13.89 -11.54
N ILE A 205 19.52 -14.63 -12.65
CA ILE A 205 20.13 -14.21 -13.91
C ILE A 205 19.48 -12.90 -14.39
N ALA A 206 18.16 -12.80 -14.36
CA ALA A 206 17.44 -11.60 -14.75
C ALA A 206 17.83 -10.40 -13.87
N THR A 207 17.90 -10.58 -12.55
CA THR A 207 18.35 -9.54 -11.62
C THR A 207 19.77 -9.09 -11.93
N ILE A 208 20.71 -10.02 -12.08
CA ILE A 208 22.11 -9.71 -12.41
C ILE A 208 22.21 -8.97 -13.75
N ALA A 209 21.48 -9.42 -14.78
CA ALA A 209 21.47 -8.79 -16.10
C ALA A 209 20.96 -7.35 -16.02
N VAL A 210 19.85 -7.11 -15.31
CA VAL A 210 19.30 -5.77 -15.10
C VAL A 210 20.28 -4.88 -14.36
N THR A 211 20.87 -5.36 -13.26
CA THR A 211 21.86 -4.58 -12.48
C THR A 211 23.07 -4.21 -13.32
N VAL A 212 23.61 -5.15 -14.12
CA VAL A 212 24.75 -4.88 -15.01
C VAL A 212 24.38 -3.90 -16.12
N TYR A 213 23.19 -4.03 -16.70
CA TYR A 213 22.72 -3.15 -17.77
C TYR A 213 22.54 -1.71 -17.28
N VAL A 214 21.87 -1.53 -16.14
CA VAL A 214 21.70 -0.23 -15.49
C VAL A 214 23.07 0.39 -15.14
N THR A 215 23.98 -0.42 -14.60
CA THR A 215 25.35 0.05 -14.28
C THR A 215 26.13 0.46 -15.52
N LYS A 216 25.98 -0.25 -16.64
CA LYS A 216 26.62 0.11 -17.92
C LYS A 216 26.08 1.41 -18.48
N ILE A 217 24.77 1.62 -18.44
CA ILE A 217 24.15 2.89 -18.88
C ILE A 217 24.62 4.04 -18.00
N ALA A 218 24.59 3.86 -16.68
CA ALA A 218 25.04 4.89 -15.74
C ALA A 218 26.52 5.26 -15.97
N LYS A 219 27.40 4.27 -16.16
CA LYS A 219 28.81 4.52 -16.46
C LYS A 219 29.04 5.18 -17.83
N LYS A 220 28.22 4.87 -18.84
CA LYS A 220 28.33 5.49 -20.16
C LYS A 220 27.90 6.97 -20.11
N ALA A 221 26.77 7.26 -19.46
CA ALA A 221 26.28 8.62 -19.28
C ALA A 221 27.28 9.52 -18.52
N LEU A 222 27.92 9.01 -17.46
CA LEU A 222 28.96 9.74 -16.71
C LEU A 222 30.25 9.99 -17.52
N LYS A 223 30.51 9.19 -18.56
CA LYS A 223 31.68 9.34 -19.43
C LYS A 223 31.44 10.33 -20.57
N ASP A 224 30.19 10.45 -21.00
CA ASP A 224 29.76 11.39 -22.04
C ASP A 224 29.55 12.82 -21.49
N GLU A 225 29.33 13.00 -20.18
CA GLU A 225 29.25 14.32 -19.50
C GLU A 225 30.62 14.95 -19.14
N ASN A 226 31.74 14.25 -19.34
CA ASN A 226 33.10 14.76 -19.08
C ASN A 226 33.84 15.19 -20.38
N LEU A 227 33.12 15.70 -21.37
CA LEU A 227 33.66 16.38 -22.56
C LEU A 227 33.21 17.84 -22.61
#